data_AF-A0AAW3W8Y8-F1
#
_entry.id   AF-A0AAW3W8Y8-F1
#
_cell.length_a   1.000
_cell.length_b   1.000
_cell.length_c   1.000
_cell.angle_alpha   90.00
_cell.angle_beta   90.00
_cell.angle_gamma   90.00
#
_symmetry.space_group_name_H-M   'P 1'
#
loop_
_entity.id
_entity.type
_entity.pdbx_description
1 polymer ?
#
loop_
_entity_poly.entity_id
_entity_poly.type
_entity_poly.pdbx_seq_one_letter_code
_entity_poly.pdbx_strand_id
1 'polypeptide(L)' 'MRYYGRTIGNNRAAVVRCETITDRLKAINSLQQRTGNKKLFEGQRSKLMKELSEVRKGL' A
#
# COMPACT_ATOMS: atom_id res chain seq x y z
N MET A 1 -35.09 -0.19 2.52
CA MET A 1 -33.98 -1.16 2.39
C MET A 1 -32.66 -0.38 2.47
N ARG A 2 -31.92 -0.46 3.59
CA ARG A 2 -30.61 0.21 3.68
C ARG A 2 -29.62 -0.57 2.79
N TYR A 3 -29.06 0.08 1.77
CA TYR A 3 -28.09 -0.53 0.84
C TYR A 3 -26.75 -0.74 1.55
N TYR A 4 -26.57 -1.87 2.25
CA TYR A 4 -25.32 -2.23 2.93
C TYR A 4 -24.20 -2.72 1.97
N GLY A 5 -24.49 -2.92 0.68
CA GLY A 5 -23.52 -3.51 -0.26
C GLY A 5 -22.44 -2.56 -0.79
N ARG A 6 -22.70 -1.25 -0.87
CA ARG A 6 -21.76 -0.28 -1.47
C ARG A 6 -20.54 -0.02 -0.58
N THR A 7 -20.75 0.01 0.74
CA THR A 7 -19.69 0.17 1.74
C THR A 7 -18.82 -1.08 1.87
N ILE A 8 -19.41 -2.28 1.81
CA ILE A 8 -18.65 -3.55 1.84
C ILE A 8 -17.75 -3.69 0.59
N GLY A 9 -18.25 -3.31 -0.59
CA GLY A 9 -17.46 -3.34 -1.84
C GLY A 9 -16.28 -2.36 -1.83
N ASN A 10 -16.50 -1.13 -1.35
CA ASN A 10 -15.45 -0.12 -1.22
C ASN A 10 -14.37 -0.54 -0.21
N ASN A 11 -14.77 -1.13 0.93
CA ASN A 11 -13.83 -1.60 1.95
C ASN A 11 -12.98 -2.78 1.43
N ARG A 12 -13.57 -3.73 0.69
CA ARG A 12 -12.80 -4.80 0.02
C ARG A 12 -11.80 -4.25 -0.99
N ALA A 13 -12.20 -3.29 -1.82
CA ALA A 13 -11.30 -2.67 -2.79
C ALA A 13 -10.17 -1.87 -2.14
N ALA A 14 -10.40 -1.28 -0.96
CA ALA A 14 -9.37 -0.59 -0.20
C ALA A 14 -8.40 -1.57 0.49
N VAL A 15 -8.89 -2.71 0.99
CA VAL A 15 -8.04 -3.79 1.54
C VAL A 15 -7.10 -4.35 0.46
N VAL A 16 -7.60 -4.68 -0.71
CA VAL A 16 -6.78 -5.19 -1.84
C VAL A 16 -5.72 -4.17 -2.26
N ARG A 17 -6.07 -2.87 -2.26
CA ARG A 17 -5.10 -1.78 -2.53
C ARG A 17 -4.02 -1.70 -1.45
N CYS A 18 -4.38 -1.82 -0.17
CA CYS A 18 -3.42 -1.87 0.94
C CYS A 18 -2.44 -3.06 0.82
N GLU A 19 -2.93 -4.25 0.46
CA GLU A 19 -2.09 -5.43 0.24
C GLU A 19 -1.10 -5.20 -0.91
N THR A 20 -1.60 -4.69 -2.04
CA THR A 20 -0.77 -4.40 -3.22
C THR A 20 0.36 -3.40 -2.91
N ILE A 21 0.06 -2.33 -2.16
CA ILE A 21 1.08 -1.34 -1.76
C ILE A 21 2.10 -1.96 -0.80
N THR A 22 1.63 -2.81 0.13
CA THR A 22 2.49 -3.50 1.10
C THR A 22 3.47 -4.45 0.41
N ASP A 23 3.02 -5.18 -0.61
CA ASP A 23 3.89 -6.09 -1.36
C ASP A 23 4.94 -5.35 -2.19
N ARG A 24 4.59 -4.20 -2.78
CA ARG A 24 5.55 -3.32 -3.45
C ARG A 24 6.63 -2.80 -2.48
N LEU A 25 6.23 -2.43 -1.27
CA LEU A 25 7.17 -2.00 -0.23
C LEU A 25 8.12 -3.13 0.20
N LYS A 26 7.63 -4.38 0.30
CA LYS A 26 8.48 -5.56 0.55
C LYS A 26 9.48 -5.77 -0.59
N ALA A 27 9.03 -5.70 -1.84
CA ALA A 27 9.90 -5.86 -3.00
C ALA A 27 11.03 -4.82 -3.03
N ILE A 28 10.71 -3.54 -2.74
CA ILE A 28 11.72 -2.48 -2.61
C ILE A 28 12.73 -2.83 -1.52
N ASN A 29 12.27 -3.26 -0.33
CA ASN A 29 13.16 -3.63 0.77
C ASN A 29 14.07 -4.81 0.40
N SER A 30 13.55 -5.84 -0.25
CA SER A 30 14.34 -6.97 -0.74
C SER A 30 15.40 -6.54 -1.76
N LEU A 31 15.07 -5.61 -2.67
CA LEU A 31 16.03 -5.05 -3.62
C LEU A 31 17.12 -4.22 -2.93
N GLN A 32 16.75 -3.37 -1.96
CA GLN A 32 17.70 -2.59 -1.15
C GLN A 32 18.67 -3.51 -0.38
N GLN A 33 18.18 -4.61 0.18
CA GLN A 33 19.00 -5.61 0.88
C GLN A 33 19.97 -6.33 -0.07
N ARG A 34 19.48 -6.77 -1.24
CA ARG A 34 20.31 -7.46 -2.25
C ARG A 34 21.40 -6.57 -2.84
N THR A 35 21.10 -5.29 -3.04
CA THR A 35 22.04 -4.32 -3.61
C THR A 35 22.96 -3.67 -2.56
N GLY A 36 22.68 -3.86 -1.27
CA GLY A 36 23.37 -3.17 -0.18
C GLY A 36 23.11 -1.65 -0.12
N ASN A 37 22.28 -1.11 -1.02
CA ASN A 37 22.02 0.32 -1.12
C ASN A 37 20.66 0.67 -0.50
N LYS A 38 20.68 1.13 0.76
CA LYS A 38 19.47 1.54 1.49
C LYS A 38 18.77 2.77 0.90
N LYS A 39 19.47 3.59 0.11
CA LYS A 39 18.90 4.77 -0.55
C LYS A 39 18.21 4.45 -1.87
N LEU A 40 18.43 3.25 -2.41
CA LEU A 40 17.82 2.81 -3.66
C LEU A 40 16.30 2.83 -3.52
N PHE A 41 15.60 3.56 -4.40
CA PHE A 41 14.14 3.69 -4.37
C PHE A 41 13.53 4.38 -3.14
N GLU A 42 14.28 5.16 -2.36
CA GLU A 42 13.74 5.90 -1.20
C GLU A 42 12.55 6.80 -1.56
N GLY A 43 12.61 7.50 -2.69
CA GLY A 43 11.51 8.34 -3.16
C GLY A 43 10.23 7.55 -3.49
N GLN A 44 10.38 6.35 -4.07
CA GLN A 44 9.24 5.46 -4.34
C GLN A 44 8.67 4.86 -3.05
N ARG A 45 9.55 4.45 -2.12
CA ARG A 45 9.16 3.96 -0.80
C ARG A 45 8.35 5.00 -0.02
N SER A 46 8.79 6.25 -0.02
CA SER A 46 8.10 7.36 0.65
C SER A 46 6.71 7.62 0.05
N LYS A 47 6.61 7.64 -1.30
CA LYS A 47 5.32 7.77 -2.00
C LYS A 47 4.35 6.64 -1.65
N LEU A 48 4.80 5.39 -1.68
CA LEU A 48 3.99 4.23 -1.34
C LEU A 48 3.55 4.22 0.13
N MET A 49 4.42 4.65 1.06
CA MET A 49 4.06 4.79 2.47
C MET A 49 2.99 5.86 2.68
N LYS A 50 3.06 6.98 1.95
CA LYS A 50 2.04 8.02 1.98
C LYS A 50 0.70 7.50 1.44
N GLU A 51 0.73 6.83 0.29
CA GLU A 51 -0.45 6.23 -0.33
C GLU A 51 -1.11 5.18 0.59
N LEU A 52 -0.31 4.33 1.26
CA LEU A 52 -0.80 3.38 2.24
C LEU A 52 -1.51 4.07 3.42
N SER A 53 -0.96 5.18 3.90
CA SER A 53 -1.56 5.96 4.98
C SER A 53 -2.90 6.57 4.56
N GLU A 54 -2.99 7.09 3.34
CA GLU A 54 -4.21 7.68 2.79
C GLU A 54 -5.31 6.62 2.61
N VAL A 55 -4.98 5.43 2.09
CA VAL A 55 -5.93 4.32 1.97
C VAL A 55 -6.43 3.85 3.35
N ARG A 56 -5.54 3.77 4.36
CA ARG A 56 -5.92 3.38 5.73
C ARG A 56 -6.79 4.41 6.45
N LYS A 57 -6.63 5.70 6.16
CA LYS A 57 -7.50 6.76 6.71
C LYS A 57 -8.89 6.76 6.09
N GLY A 58 -9.02 6.25 4.86
CA GLY A 58 -10.29 6.12 4.15
C GLY A 58 -11.02 4.80 4.38
N LEU A 59 -10.44 3.87 5.14
CA LEU A 59 -11.04 2.61 5.63
C LEU A 59 -11.71 2.84 6.99
#